data_AF-A0A352PXK2-F1
#
_entry.id   AF-A0A352PXK2-F1
#
_cell.length_a   1.000
_cell.length_b   1.000
_cell.length_c   1.000
_cell.angle_alpha   90.00
_cell.angle_beta   90.00
_cell.angle_gamma   90.00
#
_symmetry.space_group_name_H-M   'P 1'
#
loop_
_entity.id
_entity.type
_entity.pdbx_description
1 polymer ?
#
loop_
_entity_poly.entity_id
_entity_poly.type
_entity_poly.pdbx_seq_one_letter_code
_entity_poly.pdbx_strand_id
1 'polypeptide(L)'
;HQWVEGWQEGFAKNTPSPDAALKDKIDQFLKCFTETVKKGQEVQITYVPDKGTEVMVNQQVKATILGSDFMKALWSIWFGKQPASESLMKGMLGK
;
A
#
# COMPACT_ATOMS: atom_id res chain seq x y z
N HIS A 1 12.13 8.05 6.50
CA HIS A 1 12.47 6.96 5.55
C HIS A 1 11.63 7.22 4.30
N GLN A 2 12.25 7.51 3.14
CA GLN A 2 11.54 7.97 1.92
C GLN A 2 10.34 7.10 1.51
N TRP A 3 10.38 5.79 1.74
CA TRP A 3 9.27 4.87 1.45
C TRP A 3 8.07 5.08 2.37
N VAL A 4 8.29 5.19 3.68
CA VAL A 4 7.21 5.40 4.67
C VAL A 4 6.52 6.73 4.41
N GLU A 5 7.30 7.78 4.12
CA GLU A 5 6.77 9.12 3.82
C GLU A 5 5.89 9.11 2.56
N GLY A 6 6.34 8.45 1.48
CA GLY A 6 5.55 8.33 0.25
C GLY A 6 4.23 7.56 0.45
N TRP A 7 4.25 6.48 1.23
CA TRP A 7 3.02 5.76 1.59
C TRP A 7 2.08 6.60 2.45
N GLN A 8 2.61 7.28 3.47
CA GLN A 8 1.83 8.18 4.33
C GLN A 8 1.16 9.29 3.53
N GLU A 9 1.88 9.91 2.59
CA GLU A 9 1.34 10.94 1.70
C GLU A 9 0.22 10.37 0.81
N GLY A 10 0.43 9.19 0.22
CA GLY A 10 -0.57 8.52 -0.62
C GLY A 10 -1.88 8.26 0.14
N PHE A 11 -1.79 7.73 1.35
CA PHE A 11 -2.95 7.50 2.22
C PHE A 11 -3.59 8.81 2.68
N ALA A 12 -2.82 9.82 3.08
CA ALA A 12 -3.36 11.10 3.54
C ALA A 12 -4.19 11.80 2.44
N LYS A 13 -3.75 11.72 1.18
CA LYS A 13 -4.45 12.32 0.03
C LYS A 13 -5.73 11.58 -0.35
N ASN A 14 -5.76 10.26 -0.22
CA ASN A 14 -6.85 9.44 -0.75
C ASN A 14 -7.75 8.83 0.33
N THR A 15 -7.33 8.88 1.59
CA THR A 15 -8.04 8.40 2.77
C THR A 15 -7.86 9.41 3.93
N PRO A 16 -8.39 10.65 3.82
CA PRO A 16 -8.10 11.74 4.78
C PRO A 16 -8.78 11.58 6.15
N SER A 17 -9.76 10.70 6.28
CA SER A 17 -10.48 10.47 7.53
C SER A 17 -10.79 8.98 7.71
N PRO A 18 -9.76 8.13 7.89
CA PRO A 18 -9.96 6.72 8.19
C PRO A 18 -10.57 6.58 9.59
N ASP A 19 -11.43 5.59 9.77
CA ASP A 19 -11.81 5.18 11.12
C ASP A 19 -10.61 4.52 11.85
N ALA A 20 -10.79 4.22 13.14
CA ALA A 20 -9.73 3.63 13.96
C ALA A 20 -9.23 2.28 13.39
N ALA A 21 -10.13 1.44 12.89
CA ALA A 21 -9.79 0.12 12.38
C ALA A 21 -8.97 0.21 11.08
N LEU A 22 -9.34 1.11 10.18
CA LEU A 22 -8.60 1.36 8.95
C LEU A 22 -7.25 2.02 9.24
N LYS A 23 -7.19 2.91 10.24
CA LYS A 23 -5.94 3.52 10.69
C LYS A 23 -4.96 2.47 11.20
N ASP A 24 -5.40 1.51 12.01
CA ASP A 24 -4.53 0.43 12.53
C ASP A 24 -3.96 -0.43 11.39
N LYS A 25 -4.76 -0.70 10.36
CA LYS A 25 -4.32 -1.43 9.16
C LYS A 25 -3.29 -0.65 8.33
N ILE A 26 -3.50 0.66 8.17
CA ILE A 26 -2.51 1.54 7.52
C ILE A 26 -1.21 1.54 8.33
N ASP A 27 -1.27 1.64 9.66
CA ASP A 27 -0.09 1.63 10.51
C ASP A 27 0.64 0.27 10.47
N GLN A 28 -0.09 -0.85 10.38
CA GLN A 28 0.48 -2.19 10.13
C GLN A 28 1.21 -2.26 8.79
N PHE A 29 0.61 -1.70 7.73
CA PHE A 29 1.23 -1.63 6.41
C PHE A 29 2.53 -0.81 6.43
N LEU A 30 2.52 0.38 7.04
CA LEU A 30 3.70 1.25 7.11
C LEU A 30 4.87 0.60 7.84
N LYS A 31 4.59 -0.25 8.85
CA LYS A 31 5.61 -1.03 9.57
C LYS A 31 6.35 -2.04 8.67
N CYS A 32 5.81 -2.41 7.52
CA CYS A 32 6.48 -3.29 6.56
C CYS A 32 7.67 -2.61 5.85
N PHE A 33 7.77 -1.28 5.91
CA PHE A 33 8.74 -0.47 5.17
C PHE A 33 9.68 0.33 6.09
N THR A 34 9.83 -0.09 7.35
CA THR A 34 10.79 0.51 8.29
C THR A 34 12.23 0.24 7.88
N GLU A 35 12.47 -0.86 7.17
CA GLU A 35 13.75 -1.17 6.55
C GLU A 35 13.85 -0.52 5.15
N THR A 36 15.04 -0.05 4.79
CA THR A 36 15.28 0.50 3.45
C THR A 36 15.19 -0.59 2.40
N VAL A 37 14.22 -0.48 1.48
CA VAL A 37 14.16 -1.32 0.27
C VAL A 37 15.32 -0.94 -0.65
N LYS A 38 16.23 -1.89 -0.90
CA LYS A 38 17.43 -1.69 -1.71
C LYS A 38 17.12 -1.88 -3.20
N LYS A 39 17.96 -1.29 -4.05
CA LYS A 39 17.89 -1.52 -5.50
C LYS A 39 17.98 -3.02 -5.79
N GLY A 40 17.05 -3.54 -6.60
CA GLY A 40 16.95 -4.95 -6.94
C GLY A 40 16.05 -5.76 -5.99
N GLN A 41 15.60 -5.18 -4.88
CA GLN A 41 14.55 -5.79 -4.06
C GLN A 41 13.18 -5.40 -4.59
N GLU A 42 12.29 -6.38 -4.62
CA GLU A 42 10.91 -6.19 -5.06
C GLU A 42 9.97 -6.11 -3.86
N VAL A 43 8.96 -5.24 -3.99
CA VAL A 43 7.82 -5.16 -3.09
C VAL A 43 6.61 -5.71 -3.84
N GLN A 44 6.04 -6.80 -3.35
CA GLN A 44 4.82 -7.39 -3.87
C GLN A 44 3.68 -7.16 -2.88
N ILE A 45 2.56 -6.67 -3.38
CA ILE A 45 1.35 -6.42 -2.60
C ILE A 45 0.22 -7.17 -3.31
N THR A 46 -0.31 -8.21 -2.68
CA THR A 46 -1.28 -9.12 -3.29
C THR A 46 -2.55 -9.15 -2.47
N TYR A 47 -3.68 -8.78 -3.08
CA TYR A 47 -4.99 -8.96 -2.47
C TYR A 47 -5.58 -10.31 -2.90
N VAL A 48 -5.99 -11.11 -1.93
CA VAL A 48 -6.75 -12.33 -2.15
C VAL A 48 -8.10 -12.20 -1.43
N PRO A 49 -9.24 -12.36 -2.15
CA PRO A 49 -10.56 -12.39 -1.52
C PRO A 49 -10.59 -13.34 -0.31
N ASP A 50 -11.27 -12.92 0.75
CA ASP A 50 -11.40 -13.64 2.02
C ASP A 50 -10.11 -13.89 2.83
N LYS A 51 -8.93 -13.58 2.27
CA LYS A 51 -7.63 -13.62 2.99
C LYS A 51 -7.05 -12.25 3.29
N GLY A 52 -7.39 -11.23 2.51
CA GLY A 52 -6.88 -9.86 2.67
C GLY A 52 -5.67 -9.56 1.79
N THR A 53 -4.89 -8.55 2.21
CA THR A 53 -3.73 -8.03 1.47
C THR A 53 -2.43 -8.55 2.08
N GLU A 54 -1.70 -9.37 1.34
CA GLU A 54 -0.34 -9.81 1.69
C GLU A 54 0.69 -8.79 1.19
N VAL A 55 1.65 -8.45 2.04
CA VAL A 55 2.80 -7.58 1.72
C VAL A 55 4.06 -8.41 1.83
N MET A 56 4.79 -8.50 0.73
CA MET A 56 6.05 -9.22 0.63
C MET A 56 7.16 -8.28 0.18
N VAL A 57 8.28 -8.31 0.90
CA VAL A 57 9.48 -7.52 0.57
C VAL A 57 10.64 -8.49 0.45
N ASN A 58 11.31 -8.48 -0.71
CA ASN A 58 12.43 -9.38 -0.98
C ASN A 58 12.09 -10.87 -0.72
N GLN A 59 10.96 -11.32 -1.27
CA GLN A 59 10.44 -12.69 -1.13
C GLN A 59 10.07 -13.12 0.30
N GLN A 60 10.07 -12.18 1.27
CA GLN A 60 9.65 -12.43 2.64
C GLN A 60 8.31 -11.76 2.92
N VAL A 61 7.30 -12.54 3.33
CA VAL A 61 6.03 -12.01 3.81
C VAL A 61 6.27 -11.19 5.07
N LYS A 62 5.92 -9.90 5.02
CA LYS A 62 6.04 -8.94 6.12
C LYS A 62 4.73 -8.78 6.88
N ALA A 63 3.58 -8.85 6.19
CA ALA A 63 2.26 -8.76 6.81
C ALA A 63 1.17 -9.38 5.93
N THR A 64 0.08 -9.78 6.57
CA THR A 64 -1.22 -10.03 5.93
C THR A 64 -2.26 -9.17 6.63
N ILE A 65 -2.88 -8.25 5.89
CA ILE A 65 -3.79 -7.22 6.40
C ILE A 65 -5.20 -7.56 5.95
N LEU A 66 -6.06 -7.90 6.92
CA LEU A 66 -7.42 -8.35 6.64
C LEU A 66 -8.35 -7.20 6.25
N GLY A 67 -9.33 -7.52 5.40
CA GLY A 67 -10.44 -6.65 5.06
C GLY A 67 -10.30 -5.94 3.71
N SER A 68 -11.42 -5.89 2.98
CA SER A 68 -11.49 -5.23 1.66
C SER A 68 -11.42 -3.70 1.76
N ASP A 69 -11.71 -3.13 2.93
CA ASP A 69 -11.59 -1.71 3.24
C ASP A 69 -10.14 -1.21 3.11
N PHE A 70 -9.18 -1.97 3.66
CA PHE A 70 -7.77 -1.63 3.53
C PHE A 70 -7.30 -1.72 2.09
N MET A 71 -7.66 -2.78 1.36
CA MET A 71 -7.31 -2.90 -0.05
C MET A 71 -7.88 -1.72 -0.87
N LYS A 72 -9.12 -1.29 -0.61
CA LYS A 72 -9.71 -0.13 -1.29
C LYS A 72 -8.95 1.16 -0.99
N ALA A 73 -8.54 1.36 0.26
CA ALA A 73 -7.72 2.50 0.67
C ALA A 73 -6.32 2.47 0.04
N LEU A 74 -5.75 1.27 -0.14
CA LEU A 74 -4.47 1.09 -0.80
C LEU A 74 -4.57 1.40 -2.30
N TRP A 75 -5.56 0.81 -3.00
CA TRP A 75 -5.79 1.06 -4.42
C TRP A 75 -6.12 2.51 -4.75
N SER A 76 -6.74 3.25 -3.83
CA SER A 76 -7.03 4.67 -4.04
C SER A 76 -5.77 5.52 -4.18
N ILE A 77 -4.60 5.04 -3.72
CA ILE A 77 -3.31 5.71 -3.98
C ILE A 77 -3.01 5.77 -5.48
N TRP A 78 -3.46 4.80 -6.28
CA TRP A 78 -3.27 4.77 -7.73
C TRP A 78 -4.52 5.15 -8.51
N PHE A 79 -5.70 4.77 -8.04
CA PHE A 79 -6.96 4.93 -8.79
C PHE A 79 -7.93 5.92 -8.15
N GLY A 80 -7.51 6.59 -7.07
CA GLY A 80 -8.30 7.59 -6.36
C GLY A 80 -8.26 8.96 -7.03
N LYS A 81 -8.77 9.95 -6.31
CA LYS A 81 -8.89 11.32 -6.82
C LYS A 81 -7.53 12.01 -7.03
N GLN A 82 -6.50 11.55 -6.32
CA GLN A 82 -5.14 12.08 -6.41
C GLN A 82 -4.13 10.93 -6.54
N PRO A 83 -3.94 10.40 -7.76
CA PRO A 83 -3.05 9.27 -7.97
C PRO A 83 -1.59 9.64 -7.68
N ALA A 84 -0.83 8.71 -7.09
CA ALA A 84 0.56 8.91 -6.69
C ALA A 84 1.49 9.24 -7.88
N SER A 85 1.19 8.71 -9.07
CA SER A 85 1.70 9.26 -10.33
C SER A 85 0.89 8.75 -11.53
N GLU A 86 0.75 9.59 -12.56
CA GLU A 86 0.13 9.19 -13.84
C GLU A 86 0.94 8.08 -14.55
N SER A 87 2.26 8.05 -14.38
CA SER A 87 3.13 7.04 -14.99
C SER A 87 2.96 5.65 -14.36
N LEU A 88 2.73 5.60 -13.04
CA LEU A 88 2.49 4.38 -12.28
C LEU A 88 1.12 3.78 -12.63
N MET A 89 0.10 4.62 -12.79
CA MET A 89 -1.20 4.19 -13.32
C MET A 89 -1.10 3.59 -14.72
N LYS A 90 -0.37 4.26 -15.63
CA LYS A 90 -0.19 3.77 -17.02
C LYS A 90 0.54 2.43 -17.06
N GLY A 91 1.56 2.24 -16.22
CA GLY A 91 2.28 0.97 -16.10
C GLY A 91 1.44 -0.17 -15.52
N MET A 92 0.51 0.12 -14.60
CA MET A 92 -0.37 -0.89 -13.99
C MET A 92 -1.56 -1.30 -14.86
N LEU A 93 -2.08 -0.40 -15.70
CA LEU A 93 -3.24 -0.68 -16.57
C LEU A 93 -2.85 -1.40 -17.87
N GLY A 94 -1.58 -1.72 -18.07
CA GLY A 94 -1.10 -2.43 -19.25
C GLY A 94 -1.30 -1.62 -20.53
N LYS A 95 -0.38 -0.69 -20.78
CA LYS A 95 -0.03 -0.32 -22.16
C LYS A 95 1.48 -0.32 -22.32
#